data_AF-C5MJC9-F1
#
_entry.id   AF-C5MJC9-F1
#
_cell.length_a   1.000
_cell.length_b   1.000
_cell.length_c   1.000
_cell.angle_alpha   90.00
_cell.angle_beta   90.00
_cell.angle_gamma   90.00
#
_symmetry.space_group_name_H-M   'P 1'
#
loop_
_entity.id
_entity.type
_entity.pdbx_description
1 polymer ?
#
loop_
_entity_poly.entity_id
_entity_poly.type
_entity_poly.pdbx_seq_one_letter_code
_entity_poly.pdbx_strand_id
1 'polypeptide(L)'
;MSDEAANTNSINSESSSSSPPPPLPPRKSLDATSPTSPNGYDKKLPGLPLGANQVTFELNDSVSQISAVRQCDIYNSAQSNETSDLFINHNLGQNTIRSKLDSIEPDSDEKTKYWIGIIEDYSNQFLRNKEMRQLEQEVLKGIPDSIRYYVYLKTMVLRQKLNSKESFAGLLTKARQSRDEYIENLNVESKGREVLMVLNYYINEITNSKAEIESTTEEVHEDLVQVPVSRFAINVCGLISTLPDISQEDVFYLLLKFNRIFSNLNKDEFFYKISRSLEEELFDTFKHISVQGINLNNLYRNIAVQFFNSELLDLHVCLQILDFVVFEGFDFILRLIISLFSSNKSKILELEGDDLLRFLASPEFLTGVGVDFADTLTQEPKIIQYENEFYLINANSLSNNSNELTNLKEINDELVIKINELRRKIDSLQATHLEISNQSEEYTTNLNKAEAENKNLTKTEAELQEKYQQLTMAENLSNTIKANEEFSQRNEELEQQIVSLKKSVEEKKAKLTKIKG
;
A
#
# COMPACT_ATOMS: atom_id res chain seq x y z
N MET A 1 -55.17 -14.89 41.35
CA MET A 1 -53.78 -14.54 40.97
C MET A 1 -53.87 -13.77 39.67
N SER A 2 -53.60 -12.49 39.53
CA SER A 2 -53.49 -11.32 40.40
C SER A 2 -53.63 -10.11 39.45
N ASP A 3 -54.36 -9.09 39.89
CA ASP A 3 -54.32 -7.64 39.60
C ASP A 3 -53.68 -7.16 38.28
N GLU A 4 -54.39 -6.52 37.35
CA GLU A 4 -54.98 -5.16 37.39
C GLU A 4 -53.95 -4.03 37.15
N ALA A 5 -54.23 -3.28 36.07
CA ALA A 5 -53.95 -1.87 35.80
C ALA A 5 -52.52 -1.32 35.63
N ALA A 6 -52.45 -0.47 34.58
CA ALA A 6 -51.77 0.83 34.55
C ALA A 6 -50.23 0.83 34.57
N ASN A 7 -49.48 1.76 34.00
CA ASN A 7 -49.65 2.93 33.13
C ASN A 7 -48.22 3.52 33.06
N THR A 8 -47.94 4.41 32.10
CA THR A 8 -46.76 5.30 32.03
C THR A 8 -45.43 4.63 31.63
N ASN A 9 -44.54 5.19 30.82
CA ASN A 9 -44.36 6.55 30.31
C ASN A 9 -43.58 6.54 28.98
N SER A 10 -43.94 7.49 28.13
CA SER A 10 -43.24 7.89 26.91
C SER A 10 -41.79 8.33 27.17
N ILE A 11 -40.85 7.89 26.32
CA ILE A 11 -39.67 8.69 25.98
C ILE A 11 -39.55 8.68 24.45
N ASN A 12 -39.87 9.84 23.88
CA ASN A 12 -39.53 10.22 22.51
C ASN A 12 -37.99 10.24 22.38
N SER A 13 -37.43 9.47 21.45
CA SER A 13 -36.16 9.80 20.84
C SER A 13 -36.43 10.38 19.45
N GLU A 14 -36.28 11.70 19.37
CA GLU A 14 -36.26 12.46 18.14
C GLU A 14 -35.22 11.86 17.18
N SER A 15 -35.69 11.29 16.07
CA SER A 15 -34.87 11.08 14.89
C SER A 15 -34.81 12.42 14.15
N SER A 16 -33.85 13.26 14.54
CA SER A 16 -33.49 14.42 13.77
C SER A 16 -32.86 13.97 12.45
N SER A 17 -33.57 14.33 11.38
CA SER A 17 -33.22 14.25 9.98
C SER A 17 -31.76 14.68 9.71
N SER A 18 -30.91 13.74 9.29
CA SER A 18 -29.66 14.08 8.62
C SER A 18 -29.96 14.52 7.19
N SER A 19 -29.95 15.83 6.98
CA SER A 19 -29.98 16.45 5.67
C SER A 19 -28.83 15.94 4.78
N PRO A 20 -29.09 15.66 3.48
CA PRO A 20 -28.05 15.21 2.56
C PRO A 20 -27.00 16.32 2.34
N PRO A 21 -25.75 15.97 2.00
CA PRO A 21 -24.71 16.94 1.75
C PRO A 21 -25.12 17.91 0.63
N PRO A 22 -24.69 19.18 0.68
CA PRO A 22 -25.11 20.18 -0.29
C PRO A 22 -24.67 19.77 -1.70
N PRO A 23 -25.51 20.03 -2.73
CA PRO A 23 -25.18 19.67 -4.09
C PRO A 23 -23.96 20.46 -4.56
N LEU A 24 -23.05 19.78 -5.24
CA LEU A 24 -21.91 20.40 -5.91
C LEU A 24 -22.41 21.51 -6.86
N PRO A 25 -21.68 22.63 -6.97
CA PRO A 25 -22.09 23.72 -7.83
C PRO A 25 -22.23 23.25 -9.29
N PRO A 26 -23.25 23.74 -10.02
CA PRO A 26 -23.53 23.29 -11.37
C PRO A 26 -22.32 23.57 -12.27
N ARG A 27 -21.81 22.51 -12.92
CA ARG A 27 -20.86 22.64 -14.02
C ARG A 27 -21.54 23.47 -15.10
N LYS A 28 -21.03 24.67 -15.38
CA LYS A 28 -21.43 25.44 -16.56
C LYS A 28 -21.16 24.56 -17.78
N SER A 29 -22.24 24.16 -18.45
CA SER A 29 -22.19 23.63 -19.80
C SER A 29 -21.52 24.67 -20.68
N LEU A 30 -20.37 24.32 -21.24
CA LEU A 30 -19.76 25.06 -22.34
C LEU A 30 -20.31 24.44 -23.63
N ASP A 31 -21.59 24.71 -23.90
CA ASP A 31 -22.09 24.68 -25.26
C ASP A 31 -21.64 25.96 -25.96
N ALA A 32 -20.87 25.76 -27.02
CA ALA A 32 -20.83 26.54 -28.25
C ALA A 32 -21.16 28.04 -28.15
N THR A 33 -20.15 28.84 -27.82
CA THR A 33 -19.96 30.14 -28.49
C THR A 33 -18.48 30.40 -28.65
N SER A 34 -18.01 30.32 -29.89
CA SER A 34 -16.67 30.70 -30.33
C SER A 34 -16.37 32.14 -29.93
N PRO A 35 -15.32 32.43 -29.13
CA PRO A 35 -14.82 33.78 -29.01
C PRO A 35 -13.90 34.05 -30.21
N THR A 36 -14.34 34.92 -31.09
CA THR A 36 -13.48 35.56 -32.09
C THR A 36 -12.42 36.37 -31.35
N SER A 37 -11.22 35.81 -31.18
CA SER A 37 -10.06 36.58 -30.72
C SER A 37 -9.46 37.36 -31.90
N PRO A 38 -9.32 38.69 -31.77
CA PRO A 38 -8.56 39.50 -32.71
C PRO A 38 -7.07 39.30 -32.43
N ASN A 39 -6.29 39.23 -33.50
CA ASN A 39 -4.82 39.03 -33.56
C ASN A 39 -4.36 37.57 -33.51
N GLY A 40 -4.26 37.02 -34.73
CA GLY A 40 -3.60 35.76 -35.00
C GLY A 40 -2.12 35.81 -34.65
N TYR A 41 -1.75 35.08 -33.60
CA TYR A 41 -0.45 34.45 -33.46
C TYR A 41 -0.69 33.13 -32.74
N ASP A 42 -0.82 32.05 -33.51
CA ASP A 42 -0.69 30.69 -33.01
C ASP A 42 0.70 30.54 -32.39
N LYS A 43 0.79 30.67 -31.07
CA LYS A 43 1.96 30.19 -30.33
C LYS A 43 1.93 28.66 -30.38
N LYS A 44 2.45 28.09 -31.48
CA LYS A 44 3.01 26.75 -31.46
C LYS A 44 3.98 26.69 -30.28
N LEU A 45 3.80 25.69 -29.42
CA LEU A 45 4.82 25.26 -28.46
C LEU A 45 6.19 25.23 -29.19
N PRO A 46 7.30 25.64 -28.54
CA PRO A 46 8.61 25.58 -29.17
C PRO A 46 8.87 24.15 -29.59
N GLY A 47 8.92 23.90 -30.90
CA GLY A 47 9.32 22.61 -31.43
C GLY A 47 10.74 22.35 -30.98
N LEU A 48 10.94 21.30 -30.17
CA LEU A 48 12.24 20.67 -30.01
C LEU A 48 12.79 20.41 -31.41
N PRO A 49 14.10 20.61 -31.67
CA PRO A 49 14.66 20.41 -32.98
C PRO A 49 14.55 18.92 -33.34
N LEU A 50 13.49 18.56 -34.06
CA LEU A 50 13.35 17.28 -34.73
C LEU A 50 14.48 17.22 -35.76
N GLY A 51 15.51 16.42 -35.48
CA GLY A 51 16.51 16.08 -36.48
C GLY A 51 15.79 15.48 -37.68
N ALA A 52 16.05 16.00 -38.88
CA ALA A 52 15.34 15.67 -40.13
C ALA A 52 15.46 14.19 -40.58
N ASN A 53 15.91 13.28 -39.71
CA ASN A 53 16.21 11.88 -39.99
C ASN A 53 15.69 10.91 -38.91
N GLN A 54 14.81 11.31 -37.99
CA GLN A 54 14.29 10.43 -36.95
C GLN A 54 13.10 9.60 -37.46
N VAL A 55 13.12 8.29 -37.20
CA VAL A 55 11.97 7.40 -37.48
C VAL A 55 10.87 7.76 -36.47
N THR A 56 9.66 8.03 -36.94
CA THR A 56 8.51 8.41 -36.10
C THR A 56 7.25 7.71 -36.58
N PHE A 57 6.24 7.62 -35.71
CA PHE A 57 4.89 7.15 -36.05
C PHE A 57 3.86 8.27 -35.83
N GLU A 58 2.71 8.13 -36.50
CA GLU A 58 1.52 8.96 -36.32
C GLU A 58 0.46 8.19 -35.51
N LEU A 59 -0.46 8.92 -34.87
CA LEU A 59 -1.55 8.32 -34.06
C LEU A 59 -2.49 7.40 -34.87
N ASN A 60 -2.56 7.59 -36.18
CA ASN A 60 -3.41 6.80 -37.08
C ASN A 60 -2.63 5.67 -37.80
N ASP A 61 -1.33 5.52 -37.51
CA ASP A 61 -0.56 4.40 -38.02
C ASP A 61 -1.07 3.09 -37.40
N SER A 62 -0.94 1.97 -38.11
CA SER A 62 -1.25 0.63 -37.58
C SER A 62 -0.43 0.31 -36.35
N VAL A 63 -0.97 -0.51 -35.45
CA VAL A 63 -0.29 -0.99 -34.23
C VAL A 63 1.09 -1.52 -34.56
N SER A 64 1.26 -2.31 -35.63
CA SER A 64 2.56 -2.84 -36.04
C SER A 64 3.61 -1.77 -36.32
N GLN A 65 3.23 -0.68 -36.98
CA GLN A 65 4.13 0.45 -37.25
C GLN A 65 4.49 1.17 -35.96
N ILE A 66 3.50 1.46 -35.11
CA ILE A 66 3.72 2.13 -33.82
C ILE A 66 4.67 1.28 -32.96
N SER A 67 4.36 0.00 -32.81
CA SER A 67 5.12 -0.95 -32.00
C SER A 67 6.53 -1.16 -32.55
N ALA A 68 6.72 -1.28 -33.87
CA ALA A 68 8.05 -1.45 -34.44
C ALA A 68 8.94 -0.20 -34.31
N VAL A 69 8.37 0.99 -34.47
CA VAL A 69 9.11 2.24 -34.22
C VAL A 69 9.52 2.35 -32.75
N ARG A 70 8.59 2.09 -31.82
CA ARG A 70 8.88 2.08 -30.37
C ARG A 70 9.93 1.06 -29.99
N GLN A 71 9.84 -0.15 -30.54
CA GLN A 71 10.80 -1.21 -30.28
C GLN A 71 12.19 -0.83 -30.80
N CYS A 72 12.28 -0.22 -31.98
CA CYS A 72 13.52 0.33 -32.50
C CYS A 72 14.12 1.41 -31.58
N ASP A 73 13.29 2.31 -31.04
CA ASP A 73 13.73 3.33 -30.07
C ASP A 73 14.23 2.69 -28.78
N ILE A 74 13.55 1.66 -28.26
CA ILE A 74 13.99 0.89 -27.09
C ILE A 74 15.37 0.27 -27.34
N TYR A 75 15.60 -0.34 -28.50
CA TYR A 75 16.89 -0.95 -28.84
C TYR A 75 18.02 0.07 -28.94
N ASN A 76 17.73 1.29 -29.39
CA ASN A 76 18.71 2.37 -29.48
C ASN A 76 18.89 3.14 -28.15
N SER A 77 17.98 2.98 -27.19
CA SER A 77 18.09 3.59 -25.87
C SER A 77 19.29 3.05 -25.09
N ALA A 78 19.99 3.94 -24.37
CA ALA A 78 21.08 3.54 -23.47
C ALA A 78 20.60 2.58 -22.37
N GLN A 79 19.33 2.67 -21.96
CA GLN A 79 18.74 1.82 -20.93
C GLN A 79 18.61 0.35 -21.35
N SER A 80 18.61 0.05 -22.65
CA SER A 80 18.55 -1.33 -23.15
C SER A 80 19.93 -1.95 -23.36
N ASN A 81 21.03 -1.22 -23.10
CA ASN A 81 22.39 -1.70 -23.25
C ASN A 81 23.03 -2.01 -21.88
N GLU A 82 23.85 -3.05 -21.80
CA GLU A 82 24.56 -3.42 -20.59
C GLU A 82 25.60 -2.37 -20.21
N THR A 83 25.55 -1.96 -18.95
CA THR A 83 26.38 -0.91 -18.37
C THR A 83 27.44 -1.44 -17.41
N SER A 84 27.53 -2.77 -17.25
CA SER A 84 28.55 -3.42 -16.41
C SER A 84 29.93 -3.30 -17.04
N ASP A 85 30.96 -3.12 -16.21
CA ASP A 85 32.38 -3.04 -16.61
C ASP A 85 32.89 -4.30 -17.33
N LEU A 86 32.13 -5.41 -17.26
CA LEU A 86 32.40 -6.62 -18.01
C LEU A 86 32.27 -6.44 -19.52
N PHE A 87 31.47 -5.48 -19.98
CA PHE A 87 31.20 -5.27 -21.40
C PHE A 87 31.87 -4.02 -21.93
N ILE A 88 32.34 -4.11 -23.16
CA ILE A 88 32.75 -2.97 -23.97
C ILE A 88 31.76 -2.79 -25.12
N ASN A 89 31.51 -1.53 -25.48
CA ASN A 89 30.84 -1.22 -26.72
C ASN A 89 31.76 -1.58 -27.88
N HIS A 90 31.47 -2.70 -28.49
CA HIS A 90 32.12 -3.12 -29.72
C HIS A 90 31.06 -3.01 -30.82
N ASN A 91 31.39 -2.36 -31.93
CA ASN A 91 30.59 -2.48 -33.16
C ASN A 91 30.74 -3.90 -33.78
N LEU A 92 30.83 -4.93 -32.92
CA LEU A 92 31.10 -6.32 -33.25
C LEU A 92 29.87 -6.78 -34.01
N GLY A 93 30.03 -6.94 -35.30
CA GLY A 93 28.91 -7.30 -36.15
C GLY A 93 29.26 -7.04 -37.58
N GLN A 94 29.52 -5.79 -37.97
CA GLN A 94 29.51 -5.49 -39.40
C GLN A 94 30.52 -6.30 -40.23
N ASN A 95 31.77 -6.47 -39.79
CA ASN A 95 32.76 -7.19 -40.59
C ASN A 95 32.63 -8.73 -40.50
N THR A 96 32.28 -9.26 -39.32
CA THR A 96 32.09 -10.71 -39.11
C THR A 96 30.78 -11.20 -39.73
N ILE A 97 29.71 -10.41 -39.58
CA ILE A 97 28.41 -10.65 -40.20
C ILE A 97 28.55 -10.52 -41.71
N ARG A 98 29.23 -9.49 -42.25
CA ARG A 98 29.51 -9.38 -43.70
C ARG A 98 30.30 -10.57 -44.22
N SER A 99 31.42 -10.94 -43.61
CA SER A 99 32.21 -12.10 -44.06
C SER A 99 31.42 -13.41 -44.06
N LYS A 100 30.43 -13.59 -43.18
CA LYS A 100 29.56 -14.76 -43.17
C LYS A 100 28.39 -14.61 -44.14
N LEU A 101 27.83 -13.42 -44.31
CA LEU A 101 26.83 -13.11 -45.33
C LEU A 101 27.38 -13.35 -46.73
N ASP A 102 28.61 -12.91 -47.02
CA ASP A 102 29.31 -13.12 -48.29
C ASP A 102 29.44 -14.62 -48.63
N SER A 103 29.47 -15.50 -47.63
CA SER A 103 29.51 -16.95 -47.83
C SER A 103 28.14 -17.59 -48.09
N ILE A 104 27.05 -16.90 -47.74
CA ILE A 104 25.65 -17.35 -47.87
C ILE A 104 24.98 -16.74 -49.10
N GLU A 105 25.34 -15.49 -49.44
CA GLU A 105 24.78 -14.70 -50.54
C GLU A 105 24.80 -15.39 -51.93
N PRO A 106 25.89 -16.07 -52.38
CA PRO A 106 25.96 -16.60 -53.73
C PRO A 106 24.95 -17.73 -54.03
N ASP A 107 24.50 -18.48 -53.03
CA ASP A 107 23.55 -19.60 -53.16
C ASP A 107 22.17 -19.30 -52.53
N SER A 108 21.91 -18.03 -52.17
CA SER A 108 20.72 -17.62 -51.44
C SER A 108 19.45 -17.58 -52.32
N ASP A 109 18.35 -18.14 -51.79
CA ASP A 109 17.02 -18.01 -52.38
C ASP A 109 16.46 -16.58 -52.21
N GLU A 110 15.38 -16.25 -52.93
CA GLU A 110 14.78 -14.90 -52.84
C GLU A 110 14.35 -14.53 -51.42
N LYS A 111 13.94 -15.52 -50.60
CA LYS A 111 13.57 -15.32 -49.20
C LYS A 111 14.77 -14.88 -48.35
N THR A 112 15.90 -15.57 -48.49
CA THR A 112 17.14 -15.22 -47.78
C THR A 112 17.62 -13.83 -48.19
N LYS A 113 17.50 -13.45 -49.47
CA LYS A 113 17.89 -12.13 -49.97
C LYS A 113 17.13 -10.96 -49.32
N TYR A 114 15.83 -11.12 -49.07
CA TYR A 114 15.04 -10.10 -48.36
C TYR A 114 15.65 -9.80 -46.98
N TRP A 115 15.93 -10.85 -46.21
CA TRP A 115 16.51 -10.72 -44.87
C TRP A 115 17.96 -10.22 -44.87
N ILE A 116 18.76 -10.58 -45.88
CA ILE A 116 20.08 -9.97 -46.10
C ILE A 116 19.93 -8.45 -46.28
N GLY A 117 18.95 -8.00 -47.08
CA GLY A 117 18.64 -6.58 -47.24
C GLY A 117 18.31 -5.88 -45.91
N ILE A 118 17.53 -6.53 -45.03
CA ILE A 118 17.25 -6.01 -43.68
C ILE A 118 18.53 -5.94 -42.82
N ILE A 119 19.43 -6.93 -42.93
CA ILE A 119 20.68 -6.94 -42.18
C ILE A 119 21.61 -5.78 -42.62
N GLU A 120 21.62 -5.48 -43.91
CA GLU A 120 22.44 -4.43 -44.52
C GLU A 120 21.82 -3.02 -44.43
N ASP A 121 20.52 -2.92 -44.14
CA ASP A 121 19.84 -1.64 -43.98
C ASP A 121 20.20 -0.95 -42.66
N TYR A 122 21.16 -0.03 -42.72
CA TYR A 122 21.55 0.82 -41.58
C TYR A 122 20.64 2.05 -41.38
N SER A 123 19.74 2.31 -42.32
CA SER A 123 18.84 3.46 -42.30
C SER A 123 17.45 3.13 -41.74
N ASN A 124 17.14 1.84 -41.54
CA ASN A 124 15.80 1.34 -41.20
C ASN A 124 14.75 1.85 -42.19
N GLN A 125 15.02 1.70 -43.49
CA GLN A 125 14.13 2.11 -44.59
C GLN A 125 12.76 1.48 -44.47
N PHE A 126 12.67 0.21 -44.06
CA PHE A 126 11.37 -0.45 -43.88
C PHE A 126 10.47 0.29 -42.87
N LEU A 127 11.03 0.85 -41.79
CA LEU A 127 10.30 1.68 -40.84
C LEU A 127 9.98 3.06 -41.40
N ARG A 128 10.92 3.67 -42.14
CA ARG A 128 10.74 5.02 -42.74
C ARG A 128 9.67 5.04 -43.83
N ASN A 129 9.64 3.98 -44.64
CA ASN A 129 8.70 3.83 -45.75
C ASN A 129 7.33 3.29 -45.29
N LYS A 130 7.18 2.97 -43.99
CA LYS A 130 5.99 2.35 -43.40
C LYS A 130 5.61 1.03 -44.10
N GLU A 131 6.60 0.21 -44.44
CA GLU A 131 6.43 -1.07 -45.17
C GLU A 131 6.14 -2.26 -44.23
N MET A 132 5.48 -2.03 -43.09
CA MET A 132 5.29 -3.05 -42.06
C MET A 132 4.49 -4.26 -42.52
N ARG A 133 3.47 -4.07 -43.37
CA ARG A 133 2.70 -5.21 -43.91
C ARG A 133 3.58 -6.16 -44.73
N GLN A 134 4.57 -5.63 -45.43
CA GLN A 134 5.50 -6.48 -46.18
C GLN A 134 6.41 -7.24 -45.22
N LEU A 135 6.93 -6.57 -44.18
CA LEU A 135 7.73 -7.20 -43.15
C LEU A 135 6.95 -8.33 -42.45
N GLU A 136 5.73 -8.07 -42.01
CA GLU A 136 4.86 -9.08 -41.39
C GLU A 136 4.67 -10.30 -42.30
N GLN A 137 4.38 -10.08 -43.59
CA GLN A 137 4.24 -11.17 -44.56
C GLN A 137 5.52 -12.00 -44.71
N GLU A 138 6.69 -11.37 -44.67
CA GLU A 138 7.97 -12.09 -44.70
C GLU A 138 8.24 -12.83 -43.38
N VAL A 139 7.88 -12.26 -42.21
CA VAL A 139 7.96 -12.95 -40.92
C VAL A 139 7.02 -14.17 -40.90
N LEU A 140 5.80 -14.05 -41.45
CA LEU A 140 4.85 -15.17 -41.60
C LEU A 140 5.38 -16.29 -42.50
N LYS A 141 6.18 -15.95 -43.52
CA LYS A 141 6.87 -16.95 -44.36
C LYS A 141 8.05 -17.62 -43.65
N GLY A 142 8.48 -17.05 -42.51
CA GLY A 142 9.55 -17.53 -41.65
C GLY A 142 10.91 -16.95 -42.02
N ILE A 143 11.68 -16.54 -41.01
CA ILE A 143 13.10 -16.24 -41.18
C ILE A 143 13.88 -17.56 -41.32
N PRO A 144 14.74 -17.75 -42.33
CA PRO A 144 15.55 -18.96 -42.42
C PRO A 144 16.48 -19.13 -41.21
N ASP A 145 16.55 -20.34 -40.66
CA ASP A 145 17.29 -20.64 -39.42
C ASP A 145 18.78 -20.30 -39.51
N SER A 146 19.37 -20.45 -40.70
CA SER A 146 20.79 -20.13 -40.97
C SER A 146 21.13 -18.65 -40.81
N ILE A 147 20.14 -17.75 -40.94
CA ILE A 147 20.36 -16.31 -40.86
C ILE A 147 19.61 -15.62 -39.72
N ARG A 148 18.65 -16.29 -39.07
CA ARG A 148 17.81 -15.71 -38.00
C ARG A 148 18.64 -15.05 -36.90
N TYR A 149 19.73 -15.70 -36.48
CA TYR A 149 20.67 -15.14 -35.52
C TYR A 149 21.22 -13.76 -35.94
N TYR A 150 21.62 -13.59 -37.21
CA TYR A 150 22.15 -12.32 -37.70
C TYR A 150 21.07 -11.24 -37.81
N VAL A 151 19.84 -11.63 -38.17
CA VAL A 151 18.68 -10.72 -38.15
C VAL A 151 18.45 -10.18 -36.74
N TYR A 152 18.50 -11.05 -35.72
CA TYR A 152 18.33 -10.63 -34.33
C TYR A 152 19.44 -9.67 -33.87
N LEU A 153 20.71 -10.01 -34.14
CA LEU A 153 21.84 -9.15 -33.79
C LEU A 153 21.70 -7.75 -34.40
N LYS A 154 21.34 -7.66 -35.68
CA LYS A 154 21.18 -6.39 -36.38
C LYS A 154 19.99 -5.61 -35.82
N THR A 155 18.83 -6.25 -35.74
CA THR A 155 17.56 -5.59 -35.39
C THR A 155 17.58 -5.10 -33.96
N MET A 156 18.07 -5.91 -33.03
CA MET A 156 18.19 -5.56 -31.61
C MET A 156 19.38 -4.63 -31.30
N VAL A 157 20.18 -4.28 -32.32
CA VAL A 157 21.35 -3.40 -32.21
C VAL A 157 22.31 -3.89 -31.12
N LEU A 158 22.68 -5.17 -31.19
CA LEU A 158 23.55 -5.78 -30.19
C LEU A 158 25.01 -5.32 -30.39
N ARG A 159 25.50 -4.46 -29.49
CA ARG A 159 26.85 -3.84 -29.54
C ARG A 159 27.79 -4.29 -28.41
N GLN A 160 27.37 -5.29 -27.65
CA GLN A 160 28.08 -5.69 -26.44
C GLN A 160 29.04 -6.82 -26.76
N LYS A 161 30.24 -6.72 -26.19
CA LYS A 161 31.21 -7.81 -26.14
C LYS A 161 31.85 -7.81 -24.77
N LEU A 162 32.17 -8.99 -24.25
CA LEU A 162 33.04 -9.12 -23.09
C LEU A 162 34.36 -8.37 -23.33
N ASN A 163 34.83 -7.69 -22.29
CA ASN A 163 36.11 -7.01 -22.31
C ASN A 163 37.26 -8.03 -22.45
N SER A 164 38.46 -7.58 -22.81
CA SER A 164 39.60 -8.48 -23.04
C SER A 164 40.09 -9.24 -21.80
N LYS A 165 39.59 -8.90 -20.61
CA LYS A 165 39.98 -9.52 -19.34
C LYS A 165 39.09 -10.70 -18.96
N GLU A 166 37.91 -10.80 -19.55
CA GLU A 166 36.92 -11.83 -19.25
C GLU A 166 36.55 -12.60 -20.51
N SER A 167 36.23 -13.88 -20.33
CA SER A 167 35.76 -14.74 -21.42
C SER A 167 34.55 -15.51 -20.95
N PHE A 168 33.71 -15.95 -21.87
CA PHE A 168 32.54 -16.77 -21.53
C PHE A 168 32.93 -18.02 -20.74
N ALA A 169 34.01 -18.71 -21.13
CA ALA A 169 34.53 -19.86 -20.40
C ALA A 169 35.00 -19.52 -18.97
N GLY A 170 35.58 -18.33 -18.78
CA GLY A 170 35.96 -17.81 -17.47
C GLY A 170 34.75 -17.57 -16.57
N LEU A 171 33.71 -16.91 -17.10
CA LEU A 171 32.44 -16.68 -16.40
C LEU A 171 31.73 -18.00 -16.09
N LEU A 172 31.72 -18.96 -17.02
CA LEU A 172 31.14 -20.29 -16.80
C LEU A 172 31.84 -21.05 -15.66
N THR A 173 33.16 -20.92 -15.57
CA THR A 173 33.93 -21.54 -14.47
C THR A 173 33.53 -20.94 -13.12
N LYS A 174 33.33 -19.63 -13.04
CA LYS A 174 32.86 -18.93 -11.83
C LYS A 174 31.40 -19.32 -11.49
N ALA A 175 30.52 -19.36 -12.49
CA ALA A 175 29.13 -19.77 -12.32
C ALA A 175 28.98 -21.21 -11.82
N ARG A 176 29.82 -22.14 -12.27
CA ARG A 176 29.84 -23.52 -11.75
C ARG A 176 30.29 -23.63 -10.30
N GLN A 177 31.09 -22.67 -9.82
CA GLN A 177 31.51 -22.62 -8.41
C GLN A 177 30.39 -22.13 -7.49
N SER A 178 29.47 -21.30 -7.98
CA SER A 178 28.35 -20.79 -7.19
C SER A 178 27.20 -21.81 -7.00
N ARG A 179 27.22 -22.95 -7.73
CA ARG A 179 26.26 -24.06 -7.70
C ARG A 179 24.78 -23.64 -7.54
N ASP A 180 24.04 -23.68 -8.64
CA ASP A 180 22.60 -23.41 -8.63
C ASP A 180 21.81 -24.69 -8.96
N GLU A 181 21.23 -25.31 -7.91
CA GLU A 181 20.41 -26.52 -8.05
C GLU A 181 19.15 -26.31 -8.89
N TYR A 182 18.59 -25.09 -8.95
CA TYR A 182 17.42 -24.81 -9.76
C TYR A 182 17.76 -24.93 -11.24
N ILE A 183 18.88 -24.34 -11.69
CA ILE A 183 19.31 -24.39 -13.09
C ILE A 183 19.79 -25.79 -13.49
N GLU A 184 20.47 -26.50 -12.59
CA GLU A 184 20.95 -27.87 -12.84
C GLU A 184 19.78 -28.83 -13.12
N ASN A 185 18.64 -28.63 -12.48
CA ASN A 185 17.44 -29.46 -12.64
C ASN A 185 16.54 -29.06 -13.82
N LEU A 186 16.87 -27.99 -14.58
CA LEU A 186 16.08 -27.59 -15.74
C LEU A 186 16.22 -28.58 -16.91
N ASN A 187 15.08 -28.84 -17.56
CA ASN A 187 15.00 -29.63 -18.79
C ASN A 187 15.43 -28.82 -20.03
N VAL A 188 16.71 -28.42 -20.07
CA VAL A 188 17.31 -27.66 -21.16
C VAL A 188 18.54 -28.41 -21.68
N GLU A 189 18.85 -28.26 -22.97
CA GLU A 189 20.07 -28.83 -23.56
C GLU A 189 21.33 -28.32 -22.82
N SER A 190 22.38 -29.14 -22.76
CA SER A 190 23.62 -28.82 -22.04
C SER A 190 24.20 -27.45 -22.40
N LYS A 191 24.19 -27.07 -23.68
CA LYS A 191 24.72 -25.78 -24.13
C LYS A 191 23.92 -24.59 -23.59
N GLY A 192 22.59 -24.67 -23.66
CA GLY A 192 21.68 -23.65 -23.14
C GLY A 192 21.73 -23.56 -21.61
N ARG A 193 21.86 -24.71 -20.92
CA ARG A 193 22.04 -24.75 -19.46
C ARG A 193 23.28 -23.98 -19.02
N GLU A 194 24.42 -24.17 -19.70
CA GLU A 194 25.64 -23.42 -19.40
C GLU A 194 25.48 -21.91 -19.58
N VAL A 195 24.75 -21.48 -20.61
CA VAL A 195 24.41 -20.06 -20.81
C VAL A 195 23.53 -19.53 -19.68
N LEU A 196 22.51 -20.28 -19.24
CA LEU A 196 21.64 -19.91 -18.13
C LEU A 196 22.41 -19.81 -16.81
N MET A 197 23.37 -20.71 -16.55
CA MET A 197 24.25 -20.62 -15.38
C MET A 197 25.05 -19.31 -15.38
N VAL A 198 25.64 -18.94 -16.53
CA VAL A 198 26.38 -17.69 -16.67
C VAL A 198 25.47 -16.47 -16.50
N LEU A 199 24.26 -16.51 -17.04
CA LEU A 199 23.27 -15.44 -16.86
C LEU A 199 22.89 -15.27 -15.39
N ASN A 200 22.64 -16.36 -14.67
CA ASN A 200 22.28 -16.30 -13.26
C ASN A 200 23.41 -15.73 -12.39
N TYR A 201 24.64 -16.19 -12.65
CA TYR A 201 25.83 -15.64 -12.03
C TYR A 201 25.95 -14.14 -12.32
N TYR A 202 25.72 -13.72 -13.56
CA TYR A 202 25.73 -12.31 -13.93
C TYR A 202 24.67 -11.49 -13.16
N ILE A 203 23.43 -11.96 -13.11
CA ILE A 203 22.32 -11.24 -12.45
C ILE A 203 22.58 -11.06 -10.94
N ASN A 204 23.00 -12.14 -10.28
CA ASN A 204 23.11 -12.16 -8.82
C ASN A 204 24.43 -11.57 -8.31
N GLU A 205 25.57 -11.87 -8.96
CA GLU A 205 26.90 -11.52 -8.44
C GLU A 205 27.48 -10.25 -9.06
N ILE A 206 27.03 -9.87 -10.27
CA ILE A 206 27.65 -8.74 -11.00
C ILE A 206 26.74 -7.53 -11.04
N THR A 207 25.44 -7.71 -11.33
CA THR A 207 24.51 -6.57 -11.37
C THR A 207 24.00 -6.15 -10.00
N ASN A 208 24.31 -6.91 -8.92
CA ASN A 208 23.77 -6.68 -7.57
C ASN A 208 22.29 -6.31 -7.62
N SER A 209 21.52 -7.02 -8.44
CA SER A 209 20.09 -6.76 -8.57
C SER A 209 19.42 -7.24 -7.29
N LYS A 210 19.48 -6.40 -6.25
CA LYS A 210 18.53 -6.36 -5.16
C LYS A 210 17.20 -5.98 -5.79
N ALA A 211 16.58 -6.94 -6.47
CA ALA A 211 15.15 -6.84 -6.71
C ALA A 211 14.55 -6.77 -5.31
N GLU A 212 13.92 -5.64 -4.98
CA GLU A 212 12.97 -5.57 -3.89
C GLU A 212 11.93 -6.63 -4.18
N ILE A 213 12.16 -7.84 -3.69
CA ILE A 213 11.12 -8.84 -3.59
C ILE A 213 10.16 -8.20 -2.60
N GLU A 214 8.97 -7.82 -3.06
CA GLU A 214 7.82 -7.59 -2.20
C GLU A 214 7.50 -8.90 -1.46
N SER A 215 8.36 -9.28 -0.51
CA SER A 215 8.05 -10.31 0.47
C SER A 215 7.21 -9.62 1.52
N THR A 216 5.90 -9.83 1.45
CA THR A 216 4.91 -9.51 2.50
C THR A 216 5.11 -10.37 3.74
N THR A 217 6.32 -10.42 4.26
CA THR A 217 6.67 -11.08 5.51
C THR A 217 7.69 -10.20 6.21
N GLU A 218 7.21 -9.53 7.24
CA GLU A 218 8.01 -8.85 8.26
C GLU A 218 8.94 -9.87 8.92
N GLU A 219 10.13 -10.07 8.36
CA GLU A 219 11.25 -10.66 9.08
C GLU A 219 12.55 -10.24 8.38
N VAL A 220 13.26 -9.33 9.01
CA VAL A 220 14.59 -8.85 8.59
C VAL A 220 15.58 -9.98 8.82
N HIS A 221 15.66 -10.91 7.86
CA HIS A 221 16.83 -11.74 7.66
C HIS A 221 17.59 -11.20 6.45
N GLU A 222 18.80 -10.70 6.73
CA GLU A 222 19.77 -10.17 5.77
C GLU A 222 20.42 -11.31 4.94
N ASP A 223 19.65 -12.36 4.63
CA ASP A 223 20.07 -13.42 3.71
C ASP A 223 19.92 -12.86 2.29
N LEU A 224 21.03 -12.85 1.55
CA LEU A 224 21.08 -12.49 0.14
C LEU A 224 20.11 -13.38 -0.65
N VAL A 225 18.88 -12.91 -0.89
CA VAL A 225 17.90 -13.63 -1.69
C VAL A 225 18.38 -13.63 -3.14
N GLN A 226 18.88 -14.77 -3.61
CA GLN A 226 19.20 -14.96 -5.03
C GLN A 226 17.94 -14.77 -5.86
N VAL A 227 18.03 -13.95 -6.90
CA VAL A 227 16.94 -13.78 -7.86
C VAL A 227 17.06 -14.90 -8.90
N PRO A 228 16.09 -15.83 -8.98
CA PRO A 228 16.15 -16.91 -9.95
C PRO A 228 15.99 -16.36 -11.37
N VAL A 229 16.63 -17.03 -12.35
CA VAL A 229 16.45 -16.71 -13.76
C VAL A 229 14.96 -16.82 -14.14
N SER A 230 14.44 -15.78 -14.80
CA SER A 230 13.04 -15.72 -15.19
C SER A 230 12.67 -16.86 -16.14
N ARG A 231 11.43 -17.37 -16.04
CA ARG A 231 10.90 -18.39 -16.97
C ARG A 231 10.97 -17.94 -18.43
N PHE A 232 10.82 -16.64 -18.68
CA PHE A 232 10.99 -16.03 -20.00
C PHE A 232 12.41 -16.27 -20.55
N ALA A 233 13.44 -15.96 -19.77
CA ALA A 233 14.83 -16.18 -20.17
C ALA A 233 15.14 -17.67 -20.37
N ILE A 234 14.59 -18.57 -19.54
CA ILE A 234 14.75 -20.02 -19.71
C ILE A 234 14.17 -20.48 -21.06
N ASN A 235 12.92 -20.11 -21.35
CA ASN A 235 12.23 -20.49 -22.58
C ASN A 235 12.94 -19.94 -23.82
N VAL A 236 13.27 -18.63 -23.82
CA VAL A 236 13.98 -17.98 -24.93
C VAL A 236 15.38 -18.56 -25.14
N CYS A 237 16.10 -18.90 -24.07
CA CYS A 237 17.39 -19.57 -24.19
C CYS A 237 17.26 -20.94 -24.85
N GLY A 238 16.23 -21.71 -24.49
CA GLY A 238 15.89 -22.97 -25.16
C GLY A 238 15.70 -22.78 -26.67
N LEU A 239 14.92 -21.77 -27.08
CA LEU A 239 14.67 -21.46 -28.49
C LEU A 239 15.94 -21.06 -29.25
N ILE A 240 16.68 -20.07 -28.74
CA ILE A 240 17.87 -19.52 -29.45
C ILE A 240 18.99 -20.56 -29.53
N SER A 241 19.09 -21.46 -28.55
CA SER A 241 20.10 -22.54 -28.56
C SER A 241 19.88 -23.55 -29.68
N THR A 242 18.67 -23.61 -30.28
CA THR A 242 18.39 -24.50 -31.42
C THR A 242 18.92 -23.96 -32.76
N LEU A 243 19.30 -22.69 -32.82
CA LEU A 243 19.77 -22.07 -34.06
C LEU A 243 21.14 -22.65 -34.49
N PRO A 244 21.35 -22.88 -35.79
CA PRO A 244 22.60 -23.43 -36.30
C PRO A 244 23.76 -22.43 -36.17
N ASP A 245 24.98 -22.96 -35.99
CA ASP A 245 26.25 -22.20 -36.03
C ASP A 245 26.39 -21.01 -35.08
N ILE A 246 25.56 -20.96 -34.03
CA ILE A 246 25.64 -19.95 -32.96
C ILE A 246 26.57 -20.42 -31.83
N SER A 247 27.44 -19.52 -31.35
CA SER A 247 28.29 -19.80 -30.19
C SER A 247 27.54 -19.57 -28.87
N GLN A 248 27.93 -20.23 -27.78
CA GLN A 248 27.32 -20.01 -26.46
C GLN A 248 27.46 -18.55 -25.99
N GLU A 249 28.57 -17.90 -26.36
CA GLU A 249 28.81 -16.50 -26.06
C GLU A 249 27.81 -15.59 -26.79
N ASP A 250 27.50 -15.90 -28.05
CA ASP A 250 26.51 -15.18 -28.84
C ASP A 250 25.08 -15.39 -28.33
N VAL A 251 24.73 -16.62 -27.93
CA VAL A 251 23.45 -16.93 -27.26
C VAL A 251 23.34 -16.11 -25.97
N PHE A 252 24.42 -16.04 -25.18
CA PHE A 252 24.47 -15.26 -23.95
C PHE A 252 24.20 -13.77 -24.20
N TYR A 253 24.82 -13.17 -25.22
CA TYR A 253 24.58 -11.78 -25.57
C TYR A 253 23.12 -11.51 -25.95
N LEU A 254 22.53 -12.33 -26.82
CA LEU A 254 21.12 -12.19 -27.18
C LEU A 254 20.23 -12.33 -25.94
N LEU A 255 20.54 -13.32 -25.09
CA LEU A 255 19.76 -13.59 -23.90
C LEU A 255 19.81 -12.44 -22.89
N LEU A 256 20.96 -11.77 -22.73
CA LEU A 256 21.06 -10.54 -21.93
C LEU A 256 20.12 -9.47 -22.46
N LYS A 257 20.12 -9.24 -23.78
CA LYS A 257 19.26 -8.24 -24.41
C LYS A 257 17.78 -8.58 -24.21
N PHE A 258 17.37 -9.82 -24.46
CA PHE A 258 15.99 -10.27 -24.21
C PHE A 258 15.58 -10.14 -22.74
N ASN A 259 16.43 -10.61 -21.82
CA ASN A 259 16.15 -10.53 -20.39
C ASN A 259 16.00 -9.07 -19.94
N ARG A 260 16.82 -8.15 -20.47
CA ARG A 260 16.75 -6.73 -20.16
C ARG A 260 15.47 -6.07 -20.69
N ILE A 261 15.06 -6.39 -21.91
CA ILE A 261 13.78 -5.92 -22.48
C ILE A 261 12.61 -6.39 -21.60
N PHE A 262 12.60 -7.66 -21.21
CA PHE A 262 11.54 -8.22 -20.37
C PHE A 262 11.57 -7.69 -18.92
N SER A 263 12.75 -7.43 -18.38
CA SER A 263 12.91 -6.87 -17.03
C SER A 263 12.44 -5.42 -16.98
N ASN A 264 12.74 -4.63 -18.01
CA ASN A 264 12.35 -3.23 -18.12
C ASN A 264 10.89 -3.02 -18.58
N LEU A 265 10.21 -4.07 -19.05
CA LEU A 265 8.80 -4.00 -19.40
C LEU A 265 7.96 -3.59 -18.17
N ASN A 266 7.23 -2.48 -18.30
CA ASN A 266 6.22 -2.09 -17.31
C ASN A 266 5.03 -3.07 -17.38
N LYS A 267 5.08 -4.11 -16.54
CA LYS A 267 4.12 -5.22 -16.56
C LYS A 267 2.71 -4.76 -16.22
N ASP A 268 2.56 -3.78 -15.34
CA ASP A 268 1.24 -3.27 -14.93
C ASP A 268 0.58 -2.49 -16.06
N GLU A 269 1.35 -1.66 -16.77
CA GLU A 269 0.87 -0.98 -17.98
C GLU A 269 0.49 -2.00 -19.06
N PHE A 270 1.34 -3.00 -19.28
CA PHE A 270 1.12 -4.04 -20.28
C PHE A 270 -0.17 -4.85 -20.00
N PHE A 271 -0.37 -5.28 -18.76
CA PHE A 271 -1.57 -6.02 -18.34
C PHE A 271 -2.83 -5.15 -18.33
N TYR A 272 -2.69 -3.85 -18.04
CA TYR A 272 -3.78 -2.89 -18.19
C TYR A 272 -4.22 -2.80 -19.65
N LYS A 273 -3.28 -2.64 -20.59
CA LYS A 273 -3.59 -2.58 -22.03
C LYS A 273 -4.31 -3.85 -22.50
N ILE A 274 -3.88 -5.03 -22.06
CA ILE A 274 -4.57 -6.30 -22.38
C ILE A 274 -6.00 -6.29 -21.84
N SER A 275 -6.17 -5.98 -20.55
CA SER A 275 -7.50 -5.97 -19.91
C SER A 275 -8.44 -4.99 -20.60
N ARG A 276 -7.95 -3.79 -20.92
CA ARG A 276 -8.74 -2.76 -21.59
C ARG A 276 -9.10 -3.14 -23.02
N SER A 277 -8.20 -3.80 -23.74
CA SER A 277 -8.48 -4.33 -25.07
C SER A 277 -9.55 -5.43 -25.03
N LEU A 278 -9.45 -6.36 -24.07
CA LEU A 278 -10.47 -7.39 -23.86
C LEU A 278 -11.82 -6.79 -23.46
N GLU A 279 -11.82 -5.74 -22.66
CA GLU A 279 -13.05 -5.03 -22.26
C GLU A 279 -13.74 -4.36 -23.45
N GLU A 280 -12.99 -3.73 -24.36
CA GLU A 280 -13.55 -3.07 -25.55
C GLU A 280 -13.95 -4.06 -26.66
N GLU A 281 -13.11 -5.05 -26.96
CA GLU A 281 -13.29 -5.94 -28.11
C GLU A 281 -14.07 -7.22 -27.77
N LEU A 282 -13.91 -7.74 -26.55
CA LEU A 282 -14.50 -9.01 -26.08
C LEU A 282 -15.29 -8.79 -24.78
N PHE A 283 -16.13 -7.75 -24.74
CA PHE A 283 -16.85 -7.30 -23.54
C PHE A 283 -17.55 -8.43 -22.77
N ASP A 284 -18.30 -9.30 -23.46
CA ASP A 284 -19.03 -10.40 -22.82
C ASP A 284 -18.08 -11.37 -22.11
N THR A 285 -16.97 -11.74 -22.77
CA THR A 285 -15.94 -12.62 -22.23
C THR A 285 -15.26 -11.97 -21.03
N PHE A 286 -14.84 -10.71 -21.17
CA PHE A 286 -14.18 -9.96 -20.11
C PHE A 286 -15.08 -9.80 -18.88
N LYS A 287 -16.35 -9.43 -19.08
CA LYS A 287 -17.35 -9.31 -18.02
C LYS A 287 -17.58 -10.65 -17.32
N HIS A 288 -17.73 -11.74 -18.08
CA HIS A 288 -17.93 -13.09 -17.53
C HIS A 288 -16.78 -13.49 -16.61
N ILE A 289 -15.54 -13.30 -17.05
CA ILE A 289 -14.34 -13.60 -16.24
C ILE A 289 -14.27 -12.71 -14.99
N SER A 290 -14.57 -11.41 -15.15
CA SER A 290 -14.47 -10.41 -14.09
C SER A 290 -15.51 -10.62 -12.98
N VAL A 291 -16.75 -10.97 -13.34
CA VAL A 291 -17.83 -11.28 -12.38
C VAL A 291 -17.46 -12.46 -11.48
N GLN A 292 -16.65 -13.39 -11.99
CA GLN A 292 -16.20 -14.56 -11.25
C GLN A 292 -14.98 -14.28 -10.35
N GLY A 293 -14.43 -13.06 -10.37
CA GLY A 293 -13.33 -12.65 -9.49
C GLY A 293 -11.97 -13.26 -9.85
N ILE A 294 -11.78 -13.71 -11.09
CA ILE A 294 -10.52 -14.30 -11.55
C ILE A 294 -9.45 -13.20 -11.67
N ASN A 295 -8.29 -13.40 -11.05
CA ASN A 295 -7.16 -12.47 -11.15
C ASN A 295 -6.46 -12.60 -12.52
N LEU A 296 -6.80 -11.67 -13.41
CA LEU A 296 -6.29 -11.60 -14.77
C LEU A 296 -4.78 -11.27 -14.86
N ASN A 297 -4.21 -10.51 -13.92
CA ASN A 297 -2.79 -10.12 -13.97
C ASN A 297 -1.85 -11.33 -13.86
N ASN A 298 -2.13 -12.25 -12.92
CA ASN A 298 -1.34 -13.47 -12.78
C ASN A 298 -1.51 -14.39 -13.99
N LEU A 299 -2.73 -14.43 -14.55
CA LEU A 299 -3.02 -15.20 -15.76
C LEU A 299 -2.22 -14.68 -16.95
N TYR A 300 -2.26 -13.38 -17.24
CA TYR A 300 -1.50 -12.77 -18.34
C TYR A 300 0.00 -12.96 -18.17
N ARG A 301 0.53 -12.81 -16.94
CA ARG A 301 1.94 -13.06 -16.65
C ARG A 301 2.36 -14.48 -17.03
N ASN A 302 1.52 -15.47 -16.73
CA ASN A 302 1.80 -16.86 -17.08
C ASN A 302 1.68 -17.09 -18.59
N ILE A 303 0.60 -16.63 -19.22
CA ILE A 303 0.35 -16.79 -20.66
C ILE A 303 1.48 -16.15 -21.48
N ALA A 304 1.89 -14.92 -21.14
CA ALA A 304 2.91 -14.17 -21.87
C ALA A 304 4.23 -14.94 -21.99
N VAL A 305 4.57 -15.78 -21.00
CA VAL A 305 5.80 -16.58 -21.01
C VAL A 305 5.60 -17.95 -21.67
N GLN A 306 4.37 -18.49 -21.66
CA GLN A 306 4.04 -19.78 -22.27
C GLN A 306 4.17 -19.79 -23.79
N PHE A 307 3.98 -18.64 -24.46
CA PHE A 307 4.18 -18.51 -25.92
C PHE A 307 5.59 -18.87 -26.41
N PHE A 308 6.57 -18.89 -25.51
CA PHE A 308 7.96 -19.24 -25.84
C PHE A 308 8.32 -20.67 -25.41
N ASN A 309 7.38 -21.43 -24.87
CA ASN A 309 7.63 -22.78 -24.37
C ASN A 309 7.46 -23.82 -25.49
N SER A 310 8.58 -24.35 -26.00
CA SER A 310 8.60 -25.40 -27.02
C SER A 310 8.13 -26.79 -26.56
N GLU A 311 7.89 -26.99 -25.26
CA GLU A 311 7.18 -28.19 -24.77
C GLU A 311 5.66 -28.08 -24.93
N LEU A 312 5.13 -26.85 -25.04
CA LEU A 312 3.69 -26.60 -25.20
C LEU A 312 3.30 -26.32 -26.65
N LEU A 313 4.13 -25.56 -27.36
CA LEU A 313 3.91 -25.15 -28.74
C LEU A 313 5.01 -25.71 -29.64
N ASP A 314 4.70 -25.85 -30.94
CA ASP A 314 5.69 -26.24 -31.92
C ASP A 314 6.86 -25.25 -31.96
N LEU A 315 8.08 -25.77 -32.12
CA LEU A 315 9.31 -24.97 -32.09
C LEU A 315 9.28 -23.87 -33.16
N HIS A 316 8.73 -24.16 -34.35
CA HIS A 316 8.63 -23.18 -35.42
C HIS A 316 7.70 -22.02 -35.05
N VAL A 317 6.56 -22.32 -34.41
CA VAL A 317 5.60 -21.31 -33.92
C VAL A 317 6.26 -20.43 -32.86
N CYS A 318 6.95 -21.03 -31.87
CA CYS A 318 7.68 -20.28 -30.85
C CYS A 318 8.75 -19.35 -31.45
N LEU A 319 9.48 -19.82 -32.47
CA LEU A 319 10.48 -19.02 -33.17
C LEU A 319 9.84 -17.88 -33.97
N GLN A 320 8.71 -18.10 -34.64
CA GLN A 320 7.96 -17.01 -35.32
C GLN A 320 7.41 -15.98 -34.34
N ILE A 321 6.90 -16.40 -33.18
CA ILE A 321 6.48 -15.45 -32.13
C ILE A 321 7.68 -14.61 -31.67
N LEU A 322 8.84 -15.26 -31.48
CA LEU A 322 10.07 -14.54 -31.14
C LEU A 322 10.51 -13.59 -32.25
N ASP A 323 10.38 -13.98 -33.53
CA ASP A 323 10.65 -13.13 -34.69
C ASP A 323 9.78 -11.84 -34.63
N PHE A 324 8.47 -11.96 -34.40
CA PHE A 324 7.59 -10.80 -34.23
C PHE A 324 7.96 -9.94 -33.00
N VAL A 325 8.30 -10.55 -31.87
CA VAL A 325 8.73 -9.82 -30.67
C VAL A 325 10.04 -9.05 -30.91
N VAL A 326 10.91 -9.54 -31.78
CA VAL A 326 12.12 -8.82 -32.19
C VAL A 326 11.79 -7.57 -33.00
N PHE A 327 10.78 -7.61 -33.87
CA PHE A 327 10.42 -6.44 -34.68
C PHE A 327 9.46 -5.48 -33.97
N GLU A 328 8.46 -5.98 -33.26
CA GLU A 328 7.34 -5.21 -32.72
C GLU A 328 7.30 -5.17 -31.19
N GLY A 329 8.12 -5.99 -30.51
CA GLY A 329 8.15 -6.05 -29.05
C GLY A 329 6.98 -6.78 -28.42
N PHE A 330 6.74 -6.50 -27.13
CA PHE A 330 5.69 -7.18 -26.36
C PHE A 330 4.27 -6.77 -26.76
N ASP A 331 4.09 -5.68 -27.50
CA ASP A 331 2.78 -5.30 -28.05
C ASP A 331 2.23 -6.40 -28.99
N PHE A 332 3.09 -7.17 -29.66
CA PHE A 332 2.66 -8.35 -30.41
C PHE A 332 2.10 -9.46 -29.49
N ILE A 333 2.69 -9.66 -28.31
CA ILE A 333 2.17 -10.61 -27.31
C ILE A 333 0.79 -10.19 -26.81
N LEU A 334 0.55 -8.88 -26.66
CA LEU A 334 -0.79 -8.37 -26.34
C LEU A 334 -1.81 -8.78 -27.42
N ARG A 335 -1.47 -8.63 -28.71
CA ARG A 335 -2.33 -9.05 -29.82
C ARG A 335 -2.59 -10.56 -29.83
N LEU A 336 -1.56 -11.36 -29.55
CA LEU A 336 -1.70 -12.82 -29.40
C LEU A 336 -2.66 -13.18 -28.27
N ILE A 337 -2.58 -12.49 -27.13
CA ILE A 337 -3.49 -12.74 -26.01
C ILE A 337 -4.93 -12.43 -26.42
N ILE A 338 -5.18 -11.30 -27.08
CA ILE A 338 -6.53 -10.95 -27.56
C ILE A 338 -7.07 -12.02 -28.51
N SER A 339 -6.28 -12.42 -29.51
CA SER A 339 -6.64 -13.47 -30.47
C SER A 339 -6.93 -14.80 -29.76
N LEU A 340 -6.15 -15.14 -28.72
CA LEU A 340 -6.36 -16.36 -27.93
C LEU A 340 -7.69 -16.35 -27.16
N PHE A 341 -8.06 -15.21 -26.55
CA PHE A 341 -9.35 -15.05 -25.87
C PHE A 341 -10.52 -15.04 -26.87
N SER A 342 -10.34 -14.44 -28.04
CA SER A 342 -11.33 -14.44 -29.12
C SER A 342 -11.61 -15.87 -29.60
N SER A 343 -10.54 -16.61 -29.87
CA SER A 343 -10.56 -18.00 -30.33
C SER A 343 -11.22 -18.95 -29.35
N ASN A 344 -11.06 -18.71 -28.03
CA ASN A 344 -11.65 -19.51 -26.97
C ASN A 344 -13.00 -18.97 -26.44
N LYS A 345 -13.58 -17.93 -27.08
CA LYS A 345 -14.76 -17.21 -26.57
C LYS A 345 -15.91 -18.13 -26.15
N SER A 346 -16.32 -19.06 -27.01
CA SER A 346 -17.45 -19.95 -26.73
C SER A 346 -17.20 -20.82 -25.50
N LYS A 347 -16.00 -21.42 -25.40
CA LYS A 347 -15.64 -22.29 -24.28
C LYS A 347 -15.51 -21.51 -22.96
N ILE A 348 -15.01 -20.28 -23.01
CA ILE A 348 -14.95 -19.42 -21.81
C ILE A 348 -16.34 -19.12 -21.26
N LEU A 349 -17.30 -18.79 -22.15
CA LEU A 349 -18.66 -18.45 -21.74
C LEU A 349 -19.47 -19.65 -21.23
N GLU A 350 -19.08 -20.87 -21.59
CA GLU A 350 -19.71 -22.10 -21.11
C GLU A 350 -19.25 -22.51 -19.70
N LEU A 351 -18.07 -22.07 -19.26
CA LEU A 351 -17.47 -22.47 -17.99
C LEU A 351 -17.70 -21.43 -16.88
N GLU A 352 -17.81 -21.89 -15.63
CA GLU A 352 -18.03 -21.04 -14.45
C GLU A 352 -17.10 -21.42 -13.29
N GLY A 353 -16.78 -20.44 -12.44
CA GLY A 353 -16.01 -20.56 -11.22
C GLY A 353 -14.65 -21.23 -11.41
N ASP A 354 -14.40 -22.26 -10.60
CA ASP A 354 -13.13 -22.99 -10.59
C ASP A 354 -12.84 -23.70 -11.92
N ASP A 355 -13.86 -24.12 -12.66
CA ASP A 355 -13.67 -24.82 -13.93
C ASP A 355 -13.17 -23.85 -15.01
N LEU A 356 -13.67 -22.61 -15.01
CA LEU A 356 -13.14 -21.56 -15.86
C LEU A 356 -11.69 -21.22 -15.49
N LEU A 357 -11.39 -21.05 -14.20
CA LEU A 357 -10.02 -20.77 -13.75
C LEU A 357 -9.05 -21.90 -14.12
N ARG A 358 -9.46 -23.16 -13.93
CA ARG A 358 -8.67 -24.34 -14.32
C ARG A 358 -8.42 -24.36 -15.82
N PHE A 359 -9.45 -24.08 -16.63
CA PHE A 359 -9.29 -24.02 -18.07
C PHE A 359 -8.32 -22.92 -18.48
N LEU A 360 -8.52 -21.68 -18.02
CA LEU A 360 -7.64 -20.53 -18.34
C LEU A 360 -6.18 -20.76 -17.91
N ALA A 361 -5.96 -21.42 -16.77
CA ALA A 361 -4.61 -21.76 -16.30
C ALA A 361 -4.01 -23.01 -16.96
N SER A 362 -4.80 -23.80 -17.68
CA SER A 362 -4.36 -25.04 -18.31
C SER A 362 -3.60 -24.77 -19.61
N PRO A 363 -2.68 -25.67 -20.01
CA PRO A 363 -2.08 -25.63 -21.34
C PRO A 363 -3.10 -25.71 -22.48
N GLU A 364 -4.25 -26.34 -22.23
CA GLU A 364 -5.33 -26.50 -23.22
C GLU A 364 -5.88 -25.16 -23.70
N PHE A 365 -5.83 -24.11 -22.86
CA PHE A 365 -6.24 -22.76 -23.26
C PHE A 365 -5.41 -22.27 -24.46
N LEU A 366 -4.11 -22.54 -24.44
CA LEU A 366 -3.16 -22.15 -25.48
C LEU A 366 -3.14 -23.17 -26.64
N THR A 367 -3.08 -24.47 -26.34
CA THR A 367 -2.87 -25.51 -27.36
C THR A 367 -4.15 -25.97 -28.04
N GLY A 368 -5.32 -25.77 -27.41
CA GLY A 368 -6.61 -26.27 -27.90
C GLY A 368 -7.08 -25.60 -29.19
N VAL A 369 -6.72 -24.33 -29.41
CA VAL A 369 -7.05 -23.59 -30.64
C VAL A 369 -5.81 -23.33 -31.51
N GLY A 370 -4.61 -23.44 -30.93
CA GLY A 370 -3.36 -23.10 -31.60
C GLY A 370 -3.17 -21.58 -31.74
N VAL A 371 -2.10 -21.20 -32.44
CA VAL A 371 -1.77 -19.80 -32.71
C VAL A 371 -2.14 -19.47 -34.16
N ASP A 372 -3.13 -18.58 -34.33
CA ASP A 372 -3.48 -18.02 -35.64
C ASP A 372 -2.83 -16.65 -35.81
N PHE A 373 -1.69 -16.63 -36.51
CA PHE A 373 -0.97 -15.39 -36.79
C PHE A 373 -1.75 -14.44 -37.71
N ALA A 374 -2.59 -14.96 -38.61
CA ALA A 374 -3.36 -14.11 -39.52
C ALA A 374 -4.42 -13.34 -38.73
N ASP A 375 -5.17 -14.01 -37.87
CA ASP A 375 -6.12 -13.36 -36.96
C ASP A 375 -5.42 -12.37 -36.02
N THR A 376 -4.27 -12.77 -35.45
CA THR A 376 -3.47 -11.93 -34.55
C THR A 376 -3.07 -10.60 -35.18
N LEU A 377 -2.61 -10.61 -36.44
CA LEU A 377 -2.20 -9.39 -37.14
C LEU A 377 -3.37 -8.47 -37.51
N THR A 378 -4.61 -8.99 -37.54
CA THR A 378 -5.80 -8.14 -37.71
C THR A 378 -6.22 -7.40 -36.45
N GLN A 379 -5.71 -7.80 -35.28
CA GLN A 379 -5.99 -7.12 -34.02
C GLN A 379 -5.28 -5.77 -33.99
N GLU A 380 -6.04 -4.68 -33.87
CA GLU A 380 -5.55 -3.28 -33.88
C GLU A 380 -5.98 -2.55 -32.59
N PRO A 381 -5.53 -3.00 -31.40
CA PRO A 381 -5.89 -2.38 -30.12
C PRO A 381 -5.34 -0.96 -30.02
N LYS A 382 -6.07 -0.07 -29.33
CA LYS A 382 -5.70 1.35 -29.18
C LYS A 382 -4.59 1.57 -28.13
N ILE A 383 -3.42 0.97 -28.36
CA ILE A 383 -2.32 0.89 -27.40
C ILE A 383 -1.89 2.25 -26.83
N ILE A 384 -1.85 3.31 -27.64
CA ILE A 384 -1.48 4.67 -27.21
C ILE A 384 -2.52 5.25 -26.26
N GLN A 385 -3.80 5.04 -26.57
CA GLN A 385 -4.90 5.55 -25.76
C GLN A 385 -4.87 4.89 -24.38
N TYR A 386 -4.77 3.56 -24.33
CA TYR A 386 -4.76 2.80 -23.08
C TYR A 386 -3.51 3.11 -22.23
N GLU A 387 -2.36 3.34 -22.86
CA GLU A 387 -1.15 3.80 -22.16
C GLU A 387 -1.37 5.15 -21.48
N ASN A 388 -1.92 6.11 -22.22
CA ASN A 388 -2.21 7.43 -21.67
C ASN A 388 -3.23 7.35 -20.53
N GLU A 389 -4.27 6.53 -20.67
CA GLU A 389 -5.24 6.27 -19.60
C GLU A 389 -4.57 5.70 -18.34
N PHE A 390 -3.70 4.69 -18.50
CA PHE A 390 -2.96 4.09 -17.38
C PHE A 390 -2.12 5.13 -16.63
N TYR A 391 -1.34 5.93 -17.35
CA TYR A 391 -0.51 6.97 -16.72
C TYR A 391 -1.34 8.09 -16.09
N LEU A 392 -2.48 8.46 -16.68
CA LEU A 392 -3.41 9.43 -16.10
C LEU A 392 -4.05 8.90 -14.80
N ILE A 393 -4.47 7.64 -14.77
CA ILE A 393 -5.03 7.00 -13.57
C ILE A 393 -3.98 6.96 -12.46
N ASN A 394 -2.75 6.55 -12.77
CA ASN A 394 -1.67 6.47 -11.79
C ASN A 394 -1.20 7.84 -11.30
N ALA A 395 -1.17 8.86 -12.17
CA ALA A 395 -0.87 10.22 -11.75
C ALA A 395 -1.95 10.77 -10.80
N ASN A 396 -3.23 10.50 -11.09
CA ASN A 396 -4.34 10.94 -10.26
C ASN A 396 -4.38 10.19 -8.92
N SER A 397 -4.13 8.88 -8.90
CA SER A 397 -4.09 8.10 -7.66
C SER A 397 -2.94 8.54 -6.76
N LEU A 398 -1.75 8.79 -7.32
CA LEU A 398 -0.60 9.31 -6.60
C LEU A 398 -0.89 10.71 -6.02
N SER A 399 -1.54 11.58 -6.79
CA SER A 399 -1.94 12.91 -6.31
C SER A 399 -2.96 12.83 -5.18
N ASN A 400 -3.95 11.93 -5.26
CA ASN A 400 -4.94 11.75 -4.20
C ASN A 400 -4.29 11.19 -2.93
N ASN A 401 -3.43 10.18 -3.05
CA ASN A 401 -2.69 9.61 -1.92
C ASN A 401 -1.79 10.65 -1.26
N SER A 402 -1.13 11.52 -2.05
CA SER A 402 -0.32 12.61 -1.51
C SER A 402 -1.16 13.61 -0.72
N ASN A 403 -2.35 13.96 -1.22
CA ASN A 403 -3.28 14.85 -0.51
C ASN A 403 -3.78 14.22 0.79
N GLU A 404 -4.10 12.92 0.77
CA GLU A 404 -4.51 12.17 1.97
C GLU A 404 -3.38 12.13 3.01
N LEU A 405 -2.13 11.91 2.58
CA LEU A 405 -0.98 11.91 3.47
C LEU A 405 -0.72 13.28 4.09
N THR A 406 -0.94 14.36 3.34
CA THR A 406 -0.88 15.73 3.88
C THR A 406 -1.98 15.96 4.90
N ASN A 407 -3.22 15.55 4.61
CA ASN A 407 -4.34 15.66 5.57
C ASN A 407 -4.07 14.89 6.86
N LEU A 408 -3.56 13.65 6.76
CA LEU A 408 -3.20 12.84 7.92
C LEU A 408 -2.10 13.49 8.77
N LYS A 409 -1.13 14.13 8.11
CA LYS A 409 -0.08 14.87 8.80
C LYS A 409 -0.65 16.09 9.55
N GLU A 410 -1.53 16.85 8.92
CA GLU A 410 -2.20 17.99 9.56
C GLU A 410 -3.04 17.56 10.77
N ILE A 411 -3.81 16.47 10.65
CA ILE A 411 -4.58 15.90 11.75
C ILE A 411 -3.65 15.44 12.88
N ASN A 412 -2.52 14.81 12.55
CA ASN A 412 -1.55 14.39 13.54
C ASN A 412 -0.97 15.59 14.30
N ASP A 413 -0.58 16.64 13.59
CA ASP A 413 -0.09 17.89 14.19
C ASP A 413 -1.16 18.50 15.12
N GLU A 414 -2.44 18.50 14.73
CA GLU A 414 -3.54 18.97 15.57
C GLU A 414 -3.75 18.10 16.82
N LEU A 415 -3.66 16.76 16.68
CA LEU A 415 -3.75 15.83 17.80
C LEU A 415 -2.58 16.00 18.77
N VAL A 416 -1.37 16.25 18.28
CA VAL A 416 -0.19 16.56 19.11
C VAL A 416 -0.43 17.84 19.92
N ILE A 417 -0.99 18.87 19.29
CA ILE A 417 -1.38 20.11 20.00
C ILE A 417 -2.41 19.81 21.09
N LYS A 418 -3.48 19.05 20.78
CA LYS A 418 -4.50 18.65 21.77
C LYS A 418 -3.94 17.82 22.91
N ILE A 419 -3.02 16.90 22.65
CA ILE A 419 -2.33 16.11 23.68
C ILE A 419 -1.54 17.04 24.60
N ASN A 420 -0.83 18.02 24.04
CA ASN A 420 -0.08 19.00 24.84
C ASN A 420 -1.00 19.88 25.69
N GLU A 421 -2.15 20.28 25.17
CA GLU A 421 -3.17 21.01 25.94
C GLU A 421 -3.76 20.17 27.07
N LEU A 422 -4.09 18.90 26.81
CA LEU A 422 -4.59 17.98 27.83
C LEU A 422 -3.54 17.72 28.92
N ARG A 423 -2.27 17.57 28.55
CA ARG A 423 -1.17 17.47 29.52
C ARG A 423 -1.11 18.70 30.43
N ARG A 424 -1.18 19.91 29.85
CA ARG A 424 -1.23 21.15 30.65
C ARG A 424 -2.44 21.19 31.60
N LYS A 425 -3.62 20.72 31.15
CA LYS A 425 -4.81 20.62 32.01
C LYS A 425 -4.62 19.61 33.13
N ILE A 426 -4.00 18.46 32.87
CA ILE A 426 -3.68 17.44 33.88
C ILE A 426 -2.69 18.01 34.90
N ASP A 427 -1.63 18.66 34.45
CA ASP A 427 -0.64 19.28 35.33
C ASP A 427 -1.29 20.35 36.23
N SER A 428 -2.17 21.18 35.66
CA SER A 428 -2.95 22.15 36.42
C SER A 428 -3.90 21.48 37.41
N LEU A 429 -4.59 20.41 37.03
CA LEU A 429 -5.50 19.68 37.90
C LEU A 429 -4.73 19.04 39.06
N GLN A 430 -3.57 18.44 38.77
CA GLN A 430 -2.71 17.82 39.77
C GLN A 430 -2.17 18.85 40.76
N ALA A 431 -1.79 20.05 40.30
CA ALA A 431 -1.43 21.16 41.17
C ALA A 431 -2.60 21.58 42.09
N THR A 432 -3.81 21.74 41.54
CA THR A 432 -4.99 22.08 42.35
C THR A 432 -5.36 20.96 43.34
N HIS A 433 -5.20 19.69 42.97
CA HIS A 433 -5.48 18.57 43.86
C HIS A 433 -4.47 18.52 45.02
N LEU A 434 -3.20 18.80 44.75
CA LEU A 434 -2.18 18.91 45.80
C LEU A 434 -2.52 20.07 46.76
N GLU A 435 -2.95 21.21 46.22
CA GLU A 435 -3.37 22.36 47.03
C GLU A 435 -4.58 22.05 47.90
N ILE A 436 -5.62 21.44 47.34
CA ILE A 436 -6.82 21.00 48.10
C ILE A 436 -6.44 19.99 49.17
N SER A 437 -5.55 19.04 48.86
CA SER A 437 -5.08 18.05 49.83
C SER A 437 -4.37 18.72 51.00
N ASN A 438 -3.48 19.68 50.74
CA ASN A 438 -2.78 20.44 51.77
C ASN A 438 -3.75 21.26 52.62
N GLN A 439 -4.72 21.94 51.99
CA GLN A 439 -5.77 22.68 52.71
C GLN A 439 -6.60 21.74 53.58
N SER A 440 -6.96 20.56 53.08
CA SER A 440 -7.71 19.54 53.85
C SER A 440 -6.93 19.06 55.08
N GLU A 441 -5.61 18.86 54.94
CA GLU A 441 -4.75 18.50 56.07
C GLU A 441 -4.67 19.63 57.11
N GLU A 442 -4.56 20.88 56.65
CA GLU A 442 -4.57 22.06 57.51
C GLU A 442 -5.91 22.21 58.25
N TYR A 443 -7.05 22.07 57.54
CA TYR A 443 -8.38 22.10 58.14
C TYR A 443 -8.57 20.99 59.17
N THR A 444 -8.13 19.76 58.86
CA THR A 444 -8.20 18.63 59.81
C THR A 444 -7.39 18.92 61.06
N THR A 445 -6.20 19.51 60.90
CA THR A 445 -5.34 19.91 62.02
C THR A 445 -5.99 21.00 62.88
N ASN A 446 -6.59 22.01 62.24
CA ASN A 446 -7.28 23.10 62.93
C ASN A 446 -8.56 22.61 63.63
N LEU A 447 -9.32 21.71 63.01
CA LEU A 447 -10.48 21.06 63.61
C LEU A 447 -10.09 20.27 64.87
N ASN A 448 -9.04 19.45 64.79
CA ASN A 448 -8.53 18.69 65.93
C ASN A 448 -8.07 19.60 67.09
N LYS A 449 -7.44 20.75 66.78
CA LYS A 449 -7.08 21.76 67.79
C LYS A 449 -8.32 22.35 68.44
N ALA A 450 -9.30 22.76 67.64
CA ALA A 450 -10.56 23.33 68.14
C ALA A 450 -11.36 22.33 68.99
N GLU A 451 -11.39 21.04 68.61
CA GLU A 451 -12.01 19.99 69.41
C GLU A 451 -11.30 19.78 70.75
N ALA A 452 -9.96 19.81 70.76
CA ALA A 452 -9.17 19.69 71.98
C ALA A 452 -9.41 20.90 72.92
N GLU A 453 -9.46 22.11 72.35
CA GLU A 453 -9.78 23.32 73.10
C GLU A 453 -11.21 23.28 73.65
N ASN A 454 -12.18 22.86 72.86
CA ASN A 454 -13.56 22.72 73.29
C ASN A 454 -13.68 21.70 74.43
N LYS A 455 -13.02 20.53 74.33
CA LYS A 455 -12.95 19.56 75.44
C LYS A 455 -12.35 20.16 76.71
N ASN A 456 -11.31 20.98 76.60
CA ASN A 456 -10.73 21.69 77.74
C ASN A 456 -11.70 22.72 78.33
N LEU A 457 -12.40 23.47 77.49
CA LEU A 457 -13.42 24.43 77.91
C LEU A 457 -14.58 23.74 78.61
N THR A 458 -15.11 22.63 78.07
CA THR A 458 -16.18 21.86 78.73
C THR A 458 -15.71 21.31 80.08
N LYS A 459 -14.45 20.87 80.18
CA LYS A 459 -13.87 20.41 81.45
C LYS A 459 -13.77 21.54 82.47
N THR A 460 -13.27 22.71 82.06
CA THR A 460 -13.16 23.88 82.94
C THR A 460 -14.54 24.42 83.34
N GLU A 461 -15.51 24.40 82.44
CA GLU A 461 -16.92 24.71 82.74
C GLU A 461 -17.47 23.78 83.81
N ALA A 462 -17.27 22.47 83.68
CA ALA A 462 -17.69 21.48 84.67
C ALA A 462 -17.00 21.71 86.04
N GLU A 463 -15.70 21.99 86.06
CA GLU A 463 -14.94 22.29 87.28
C GLU A 463 -15.44 23.60 87.96
N LEU A 464 -15.77 24.62 87.16
CA LEU A 464 -16.35 25.87 87.65
C LEU A 464 -17.76 25.67 88.20
N GLN A 465 -18.57 24.86 87.53
CA GLN A 465 -19.92 24.54 87.96
C GLN A 465 -19.92 23.74 89.28
N GLU A 466 -18.99 22.80 89.43
CA GLU A 466 -18.78 22.06 90.68
C GLU A 466 -18.37 22.99 91.83
N LYS A 467 -17.39 23.88 91.59
CA LYS A 467 -16.99 24.91 92.58
C LYS A 467 -18.13 25.84 92.96
N TYR A 468 -18.96 26.24 91.99
CA TYR A 468 -20.12 27.08 92.25
C TYR A 468 -21.13 26.36 93.15
N GLN A 469 -21.47 25.10 92.85
CA GLN A 469 -22.35 24.28 93.67
C GLN A 469 -21.82 24.12 95.11
N GLN A 470 -20.52 23.88 95.27
CA GLN A 470 -19.89 23.79 96.59
C GLN A 470 -20.03 25.10 97.39
N LEU A 471 -19.84 26.26 96.76
CA LEU A 471 -20.02 27.56 97.41
C LEU A 471 -21.48 27.81 97.82
N THR A 472 -22.44 27.53 96.95
CA THR A 472 -23.87 27.72 97.25
C THR A 472 -24.33 26.81 98.39
N MET A 473 -23.79 25.59 98.46
CA MET A 473 -24.11 24.64 99.54
C MET A 473 -23.50 25.09 100.88
N ALA A 474 -22.28 25.65 100.87
CA ALA A 474 -21.65 26.24 102.06
C ALA A 474 -22.41 27.47 102.58
N GLU A 475 -22.90 28.33 101.68
CA GLU A 475 -23.71 29.51 102.02
C GLU A 475 -25.08 29.11 102.61
N ASN A 476 -25.75 28.12 102.01
CA ASN A 476 -27.01 27.58 102.54
C ASN A 476 -26.85 26.93 103.93
N LEU A 477 -25.74 26.25 104.19
CA LEU A 477 -25.44 25.68 105.50
C LEU A 477 -25.29 26.79 106.56
N SER A 478 -24.59 27.88 106.23
CA SER A 478 -24.40 29.04 107.11
C SER A 478 -25.72 29.72 107.48
N ASN A 479 -26.62 29.90 106.50
CA ASN A 479 -27.94 30.48 106.74
C ASN A 479 -28.83 29.57 107.60
N THR A 480 -28.73 28.25 107.44
CA THR A 480 -29.49 27.28 108.24
C THR A 480 -29.03 27.26 109.71
N ILE A 481 -27.73 27.42 109.96
CA ILE A 481 -27.18 27.53 111.33
C ILE A 481 -27.70 28.79 112.02
N LYS A 482 -27.65 29.95 111.33
CA LYS A 482 -28.19 31.21 111.85
C LYS A 482 -29.70 31.14 112.14
N ALA A 483 -30.48 30.54 111.26
CA ALA A 483 -31.92 30.39 111.47
C ALA A 483 -32.23 29.52 112.70
N ASN A 484 -31.46 28.44 112.92
CA ASN A 484 -31.61 27.62 114.12
C ASN A 484 -31.23 28.34 115.41
N GLU A 485 -30.19 29.20 115.38
CA GLU A 485 -29.85 30.05 116.53
C GLU A 485 -30.98 31.04 116.86
N GLU A 486 -31.56 31.70 115.86
CA GLU A 486 -32.71 32.60 116.05
C GLU A 486 -33.95 31.87 116.58
N PHE A 487 -34.24 30.65 116.09
CA PHE A 487 -35.33 29.84 116.61
C PHE A 487 -35.10 29.41 118.07
N SER A 488 -33.86 29.09 118.43
CA SER A 488 -33.51 28.74 119.81
C SER A 488 -33.73 29.92 120.76
N GLN A 489 -33.32 31.13 120.38
CA GLN A 489 -33.59 32.35 121.16
C GLN A 489 -35.09 32.64 121.30
N ARG A 490 -35.87 32.48 120.22
CA ARG A 490 -37.32 32.70 120.25
C ARG A 490 -38.05 31.71 121.16
N ASN A 491 -37.59 30.46 121.21
CA ASN A 491 -38.13 29.47 122.13
C ASN A 491 -37.83 29.83 123.59
N GLU A 492 -36.64 30.34 123.87
CA GLU A 492 -36.26 30.79 125.22
C GLU A 492 -37.11 31.99 125.68
N GLU A 493 -37.39 32.95 124.78
CA GLU A 493 -38.31 34.07 125.05
C GLU A 493 -39.76 33.60 125.29
N LEU A 494 -40.25 32.63 124.51
CA LEU A 494 -41.59 32.07 124.68
C LEU A 494 -41.73 31.31 126.00
N GLU A 495 -40.69 30.59 126.45
CA GLU A 495 -40.67 29.97 127.78
C GLU A 495 -40.76 31.01 128.91
N GLN A 496 -40.03 32.13 128.78
CA GLN A 496 -40.12 33.23 129.74
C GLN A 496 -41.52 33.88 129.77
N GLN A 497 -42.16 34.04 128.60
CA GLN A 497 -43.53 34.54 128.51
C GLN A 497 -44.54 33.59 129.19
N ILE A 498 -44.40 32.27 129.01
CA ILE A 498 -45.23 31.27 129.68
C ILE A 498 -45.09 31.34 131.21
N VAL A 499 -43.86 31.52 131.72
CA VAL A 499 -43.61 31.68 133.16
C VAL A 499 -44.27 32.94 133.71
N SER A 500 -44.18 34.06 132.99
CA SER A 500 -44.81 35.33 133.40
C SER A 500 -46.34 35.25 133.41
N LEU A 501 -46.95 34.56 132.44
CA LEU A 501 -48.39 34.34 132.35
C LEU A 501 -48.89 33.45 133.49
N LYS A 502 -48.15 32.39 133.84
CA LYS A 502 -48.47 31.55 135.01
C LYS A 502 -48.51 32.37 136.31
N LYS A 503 -47.53 33.26 136.51
CA LYS A 503 -47.46 34.14 137.69
C LYS A 503 -48.64 35.14 137.74
N SER A 504 -49.03 35.70 136.59
CA SER A 504 -50.19 36.62 136.51
C SER A 504 -51.53 35.92 136.79
N VAL A 505 -51.67 34.65 136.38
CA VAL A 505 -52.86 33.84 136.66
C VAL A 505 -52.97 33.51 138.16
N GLU A 506 -51.86 33.21 138.84
CA GLU A 506 -51.86 32.99 140.29
C GLU A 506 -52.21 34.26 141.09
N GLU A 507 -51.68 35.42 140.69
CA GLU A 507 -52.00 36.71 141.31
C GLU A 507 -53.48 37.11 141.14
N LYS A 508 -54.10 36.78 139.99
CA LYS A 508 -55.55 36.97 139.78
C LYS A 508 -56.40 35.98 140.58
N LYS A 509 -55.92 34.75 140.81
CA LYS A 509 -56.60 33.76 141.67
C LYS A 509 -56.61 34.18 143.15
N ALA A 510 -55.52 34.79 143.63
CA ALA A 510 -55.39 35.29 145.01
C ALA A 510 -56.24 36.54 145.31
N LYS A 511 -56.57 37.36 144.30
CA LYS A 511 -57.46 38.54 144.45
C LYS A 511 -58.95 38.19 144.46
N LEU A 512 -59.34 36.99 144.02
CA LEU A 512 -60.73 36.52 143.95
C LEU A 512 -61.25 35.87 145.25
N THR A 513 -60.36 35.54 146.20
CA THR A 513 -60.72 34.92 147.49
C THR A 513 -60.95 35.91 148.64
N LYS A 514 -60.73 37.22 148.46
CA LYS A 514 -60.94 38.25 149.51
C LYS A 514 -62.22 39.10 149.37
N ILE A 515 -63.14 38.76 148.44
CA ILE A 515 -64.37 39.54 148.18
C ILE A 515 -65.67 38.68 148.29
N LYS A 516 -65.62 37.52 148.96
CA LYS A 516 -66.81 36.83 149.46
C LYS A 516 -66.52 36.20 150.82
N GLY A 517 -67.04 36.80 151.89
CA GLY A 517 -66.97 36.30 153.27
C GLY A 517 -66.46 37.36 154.23
#